data_AF-A0A484N9A5-F1
#
_entry.id   AF-A0A484N9A5-F1
#
_cell.length_a   1.000
_cell.length_b   1.000
_cell.length_c   1.000
_cell.angle_alpha   90.00
_cell.angle_beta   90.00
_cell.angle_gamma   90.00
#
_symmetry.space_group_name_H-M   'P 1'
#
loop_
_entity.id
_entity.type
_entity.pdbx_description
1 polymer ?
#
loop_
_entity_poly.entity_id
_entity_poly.type
_entity_poly.pdbx_seq_one_letter_code
_entity_poly.pdbx_strand_id
1 'polypeptide(L)'
;IPNIINGEDNLMLCAVPQEEEIRGAIWDLNSHSAPGPDGYNGTFFKTYWHIIHDEVTRATQEFFLGLPIPKSYGATLLTLIPKVDNPKSLGDYRPISLSTFLSKVNTKILANRLGSILHKLISPEQSGFQAGKGVEENILLTQEMIHCLDNTSGSANIAIKVDFAKAFDRISWQFLE
;
A
#
# COMPACT_ATOMS: atom_id res chain seq x y z
N ILE A 1 -19.81 -8.75 -12.38
CA ILE A 1 -18.42 -8.78 -11.89
C ILE A 1 -18.05 -10.25 -11.73
N PRO A 2 -16.98 -10.74 -12.38
CA PRO A 2 -16.56 -12.13 -12.24
C PRO A 2 -16.32 -12.46 -10.76
N ASN A 3 -16.84 -13.59 -10.29
CA ASN A 3 -16.74 -14.01 -8.89
C ASN A 3 -15.43 -14.80 -8.70
N ILE A 4 -14.31 -14.06 -8.68
CA ILE A 4 -12.96 -14.63 -8.66
C ILE A 4 -12.50 -14.95 -7.23
N ILE A 5 -13.03 -14.21 -6.25
CA ILE A 5 -12.71 -14.37 -4.83
C ILE A 5 -13.68 -15.38 -4.22
N ASN A 6 -13.15 -16.45 -3.65
CA ASN A 6 -13.97 -17.50 -3.05
C ASN A 6 -14.18 -17.29 -1.54
N GLY A 7 -14.95 -18.17 -0.90
CA GLY A 7 -15.20 -18.09 0.54
C GLY A 7 -13.95 -18.23 1.41
N GLU A 8 -12.96 -19.03 0.97
CA GLU A 8 -11.70 -19.21 1.69
C GLU A 8 -10.83 -17.93 1.65
N ASP A 9 -10.76 -17.28 0.49
CA ASP A 9 -10.09 -15.99 0.33
C ASP A 9 -10.70 -14.95 1.28
N ASN A 10 -12.04 -14.88 1.35
CA ASN A 10 -12.73 -13.94 2.22
C ASN A 10 -12.50 -14.25 3.72
N LEU A 11 -12.54 -15.53 4.10
CA LEU A 11 -12.22 -15.96 5.47
C LEU A 11 -10.79 -15.58 5.86
N MET A 12 -9.82 -15.77 4.96
CA MET A 12 -8.42 -15.40 5.17
C MET A 12 -8.25 -13.88 5.31
N LEU A 13 -8.86 -13.09 4.42
CA LEU A 13 -8.78 -11.63 4.47
C LEU A 13 -9.35 -11.06 5.78
N CYS A 14 -10.48 -11.60 6.25
CA CYS A 14 -11.19 -11.14 7.44
C CYS A 14 -10.73 -11.81 8.75
N ALA A 15 -9.80 -12.77 8.71
CA ALA A 15 -9.37 -13.49 9.90
C ALA A 15 -8.73 -12.55 10.95
N VAL A 16 -8.97 -12.81 12.23
CA VAL A 16 -8.27 -12.09 13.31
C VAL A 16 -6.80 -12.53 13.32
N PRO A 17 -5.83 -11.62 13.17
CA PRO A 17 -4.42 -11.99 13.10
C PRO A 17 -3.91 -12.55 14.43
N GLN A 18 -3.02 -13.53 14.34
CA GLN A 18 -2.32 -14.10 15.51
C GLN A 18 -1.05 -13.30 15.81
N GLU A 19 -0.50 -13.45 17.02
CA GLU A 19 0.70 -12.73 17.45
C GLU A 19 1.86 -12.91 16.46
N GLU A 20 2.04 -14.11 15.91
CA GLU A 20 3.11 -14.42 14.96
C GLU A 20 2.98 -13.60 13.66
N GLU A 21 1.76 -13.44 13.14
CA GLU A 21 1.50 -12.62 11.94
C GLU A 21 1.78 -11.14 12.22
N ILE A 22 1.36 -10.66 13.39
CA ILE A 22 1.55 -9.27 13.84
C ILE A 22 3.04 -8.98 14.02
N ARG A 23 3.76 -9.88 14.68
CA ARG A 23 5.21 -9.82 14.84
C ARG A 23 5.91 -9.84 13.49
N GLY A 24 5.48 -10.72 12.58
CA GLY A 24 5.99 -10.76 11.20
C GLY A 24 5.85 -9.40 10.51
N ALA A 25 4.66 -8.80 10.56
CA ALA A 25 4.42 -7.48 9.99
C ALA A 25 5.30 -6.37 10.60
N ILE A 26 5.53 -6.40 11.92
CA ILE A 26 6.47 -5.47 12.58
C ILE A 26 7.88 -5.65 12.05
N TRP A 27 8.34 -6.89 11.86
CA TRP A 27 9.69 -7.19 11.37
C TRP A 27 9.90 -6.82 9.91
N ASP A 28 8.89 -6.98 9.07
CA ASP A 28 8.88 -6.55 7.67
C ASP A 28 8.94 -5.03 7.49
N LEU A 29 8.38 -4.28 8.45
CA LEU A 29 8.39 -2.82 8.40
C LEU A 29 9.78 -2.26 8.71
N ASN A 30 10.12 -1.15 8.02
CA ASN A 30 11.36 -0.42 8.25
C ASN A 30 11.37 0.20 9.66
N SER A 31 12.27 -0.28 10.51
CA SER A 31 12.40 0.16 11.91
C SER A 31 12.82 1.62 12.05
N HIS A 32 13.58 2.14 11.08
CA HIS A 32 14.10 3.51 11.08
C HIS A 32 13.18 4.49 10.33
N SER A 33 11.98 4.06 9.94
CA SER A 33 11.00 4.98 9.33
C SER A 33 10.61 6.08 10.32
N ALA A 34 10.35 7.28 9.79
CA ALA A 34 9.93 8.40 10.62
C ALA A 34 8.62 8.06 11.39
N PRO A 35 8.55 8.42 12.68
CA PRO A 35 7.38 8.14 13.50
C PRO A 35 6.20 9.01 13.09
N GLY A 36 5.01 8.60 13.54
CA GLY A 36 3.81 9.43 13.46
C GLY A 36 3.78 10.49 14.58
N PRO A 37 2.61 11.09 14.83
CA PRO A 37 2.43 12.07 15.90
C PRO A 37 2.75 11.57 17.32
N ASP A 38 2.80 10.25 17.52
CA ASP A 38 3.09 9.60 18.80
C ASP A 38 4.58 9.43 19.10
N GLY A 39 5.45 9.67 18.11
CA GLY A 39 6.91 9.61 18.27
C GLY A 39 7.49 8.19 18.27
N TYR A 40 6.67 7.14 18.17
CA TYR A 40 7.15 5.76 18.17
C TYR A 40 7.43 5.25 16.75
N ASN A 41 8.65 4.77 16.53
CA ASN A 41 9.07 4.13 15.28
C ASN A 41 9.22 2.61 15.47
N GLY A 42 9.54 1.89 14.39
CA GLY A 42 9.62 0.43 14.47
C GLY A 42 10.76 -0.09 15.34
N THR A 43 11.81 0.70 15.59
CA THR A 43 12.85 0.32 16.55
C THR A 43 12.27 0.13 17.95
N PHE A 44 11.40 1.05 18.40
CA PHE A 44 10.71 0.89 19.69
C PHE A 44 9.97 -0.45 19.78
N PHE A 45 9.14 -0.76 18.78
CA PHE A 45 8.34 -2.01 18.77
C PHE A 45 9.21 -3.27 18.73
N LYS A 46 10.29 -3.28 17.95
CA LYS A 46 11.20 -4.43 17.87
C LYS A 46 12.01 -4.60 19.16
N THR A 47 12.51 -3.53 19.74
CA THR A 47 13.34 -3.57 20.95
C THR A 47 12.54 -3.98 22.18
N TYR A 48 11.35 -3.41 22.36
CA TYR A 48 10.53 -3.63 23.55
C TYR A 48 9.43 -4.68 23.35
N TRP A 49 9.48 -5.46 22.26
CA TRP A 49 8.48 -6.50 21.95
C TRP A 49 8.19 -7.42 23.14
N HIS A 50 9.24 -7.87 23.83
CA HIS A 50 9.15 -8.71 25.03
C HIS A 50 8.38 -8.10 26.21
N ILE A 51 8.07 -6.80 26.16
CA ILE A 51 7.28 -6.07 27.16
C ILE A 51 5.88 -5.76 26.63
N ILE A 52 5.76 -5.38 25.36
CA ILE A 52 4.53 -4.78 24.80
C ILE A 52 3.71 -5.72 23.89
N HIS A 53 4.18 -6.96 23.67
CA HIS A 53 3.54 -7.84 22.66
C HIS A 53 2.07 -8.13 22.97
N ASP A 54 1.70 -8.28 24.24
CA ASP A 54 0.32 -8.56 24.64
C ASP A 54 -0.61 -7.39 24.32
N GLU A 55 -0.22 -6.15 24.62
CA GLU A 55 -1.01 -4.96 24.32
C GLU A 55 -1.09 -4.70 22.81
N VAL A 56 0.03 -4.84 22.09
CA VAL A 56 0.07 -4.63 20.64
C VAL A 56 -0.78 -5.67 19.92
N THR A 57 -0.70 -6.94 20.35
CA THR A 57 -1.51 -8.03 19.79
C THR A 57 -2.99 -7.74 20.01
N ARG A 58 -3.39 -7.44 21.25
CA ARG A 58 -4.79 -7.15 21.58
C ARG A 58 -5.34 -5.95 20.79
N ALA A 59 -4.60 -4.84 20.73
CA ALA A 59 -5.01 -3.65 20.00
C ALA A 59 -5.15 -3.93 18.48
N THR A 60 -4.26 -4.76 17.93
CA THR A 60 -4.34 -5.18 16.53
C THR A 60 -5.57 -6.06 16.29
N GLN A 61 -5.81 -7.04 17.15
CA GLN A 61 -6.99 -7.92 17.04
C GLN A 61 -8.30 -7.14 17.19
N GLU A 62 -8.37 -6.18 18.11
CA GLU A 62 -9.52 -5.29 18.28
C GLU A 62 -9.83 -4.51 16.99
N PHE A 63 -8.79 -4.01 16.29
CA PHE A 63 -8.96 -3.37 14.98
C PHE A 63 -9.60 -4.31 13.94
N PHE A 64 -9.12 -5.56 13.83
CA PHE A 64 -9.66 -6.53 12.88
C PHE A 64 -11.06 -7.05 13.25
N LEU A 65 -11.42 -7.00 14.53
CA LEU A 65 -12.77 -7.28 15.02
C LEU A 65 -13.75 -6.11 14.79
N GLY A 66 -13.28 -4.97 14.26
CA GLY A 66 -14.10 -3.80 13.97
C GLY A 66 -14.44 -2.97 15.21
N LEU A 67 -13.69 -3.10 16.31
CA LEU A 67 -13.89 -2.24 17.47
C LEU A 67 -13.48 -0.79 17.14
N PRO A 68 -14.16 0.22 17.71
CA PRO A 68 -13.77 1.61 17.53
C PRO A 68 -12.35 1.87 18.02
N ILE A 69 -11.50 2.36 17.13
CA ILE A 69 -10.12 2.74 17.44
C ILE A 69 -10.01 4.17 17.97
N PRO A 70 -9.06 4.46 18.88
CA PRO A 70 -8.80 5.83 19.32
C PRO A 70 -8.43 6.75 18.15
N LYS A 71 -8.86 8.01 18.20
CA LYS A 71 -8.51 9.00 17.15
C LYS A 71 -7.00 9.16 16.94
N SER A 72 -6.20 8.94 18.00
CA SER A 72 -4.74 8.97 17.94
C SER A 72 -4.15 7.89 17.04
N TYR A 73 -4.81 6.73 16.90
CA TYR A 73 -4.33 5.64 16.05
C TYR A 73 -4.27 6.06 14.58
N GLY A 74 -5.34 6.72 14.10
CA GLY A 74 -5.45 7.22 12.73
C GLY A 74 -4.83 8.60 12.52
N ALA A 75 -4.21 9.18 13.55
CA ALA A 75 -3.57 10.49 13.43
C ALA A 75 -2.33 10.40 12.54
N THR A 76 -2.15 11.40 11.69
CA THR A 76 -0.99 11.51 10.81
C THR A 76 -0.35 12.89 10.94
N LEU A 77 0.98 12.93 10.86
CA LEU A 77 1.72 14.18 10.78
C LEU A 77 2.02 14.47 9.31
N LEU A 78 1.48 15.57 8.79
CA LEU A 78 1.73 16.00 7.42
C LEU A 78 3.06 16.77 7.35
N THR A 79 4.01 16.28 6.57
CA THR A 79 5.27 16.97 6.27
C THR A 79 5.40 17.25 4.78
N LEU A 80 6.09 18.34 4.43
CA LEU A 80 6.26 18.78 3.05
C LEU A 80 7.70 18.52 2.60
N ILE A 81 7.88 17.69 1.57
CA ILE A 81 9.19 17.43 0.96
C ILE A 81 9.30 18.24 -0.36
N PRO A 82 10.32 19.10 -0.54
CA PRO A 82 10.55 19.80 -1.80
C PRO A 82 10.74 18.83 -2.98
N LYS A 83 10.12 19.10 -4.12
CA LYS A 83 10.32 18.37 -5.39
C LYS A 83 11.44 18.98 -6.24
N VAL A 84 11.72 20.26 -6.04
CA VAL A 84 12.67 21.07 -6.81
C VAL A 84 13.50 21.93 -5.87
N ASP A 85 14.66 22.38 -6.36
CA ASP A 85 15.48 23.35 -5.64
C ASP A 85 14.77 24.71 -5.54
N ASN A 86 14.88 25.34 -4.37
CA ASN A 86 14.26 26.65 -4.07
C ASN A 86 12.76 26.71 -4.41
N PRO A 87 11.91 25.90 -3.74
CA PRO A 87 10.47 25.85 -4.00
C PRO A 87 9.80 27.20 -3.75
N LYS A 88 8.89 27.62 -4.64
CA LYS A 88 8.21 28.93 -4.59
C LYS A 88 6.70 28.84 -4.38
N SER A 89 6.11 27.66 -4.60
CA SER A 89 4.69 27.41 -4.48
C SER A 89 4.40 26.10 -3.74
N LEU A 90 3.18 25.94 -3.21
CA LEU A 90 2.77 24.68 -2.57
C LEU A 90 2.80 23.48 -3.53
N GLY A 91 2.64 23.71 -4.83
CA GLY A 91 2.74 22.67 -5.86
C GLY A 91 4.13 22.05 -5.98
N ASP A 92 5.16 22.81 -5.57
CA ASP A 92 6.57 22.40 -5.58
C ASP A 92 6.90 21.45 -4.43
N TYR A 93 5.96 21.20 -3.52
CA TYR A 93 6.11 20.24 -2.43
C TYR A 93 5.31 18.97 -2.69
N ARG A 94 5.84 17.87 -2.17
CA ARG A 94 5.13 16.61 -2.01
C ARG A 94 4.66 16.50 -0.55
N PRO A 95 3.35 16.49 -0.29
CA PRO A 95 2.86 16.14 1.03
C PRO A 95 3.17 14.67 1.32
N ILE A 96 3.69 14.40 2.51
CA ILE A 96 3.91 13.05 3.04
C ILE A 96 3.19 12.97 4.39
N SER A 97 2.27 12.01 4.51
CA SER A 97 1.56 11.72 5.74
C SER A 97 2.32 10.67 6.55
N LEU A 98 2.82 11.05 7.72
CA LEU A 98 3.50 10.14 8.64
C LEU A 98 2.47 9.57 9.62
N SER A 99 2.05 8.32 9.38
CA SER A 99 1.17 7.57 10.28
C SER A 99 1.92 6.97 11.46
N THR A 100 1.17 6.68 12.54
CA THR A 100 1.65 5.89 13.68
C THR A 100 2.18 4.55 13.20
N PHE A 101 3.21 4.02 13.87
CA PHE A 101 3.78 2.73 13.48
C PHE A 101 2.76 1.59 13.64
N LEU A 102 1.91 1.64 14.67
CA LEU A 102 0.85 0.64 14.86
C LEU A 102 -0.19 0.66 13.72
N SER A 103 -0.56 1.84 13.20
CA SER A 103 -1.40 1.92 12.00
C SER A 103 -0.72 1.27 10.79
N LYS A 104 0.59 1.46 10.63
CA LYS A 104 1.37 0.80 9.58
C LYS A 104 1.35 -0.73 9.73
N VAL A 105 1.43 -1.27 10.94
CA VAL A 105 1.35 -2.73 11.20
C VAL A 105 0.05 -3.29 10.66
N ASN A 106 -1.10 -2.71 11.00
CA ASN A 106 -2.40 -3.23 10.57
C ASN A 106 -2.59 -3.10 9.04
N THR A 107 -2.18 -1.97 8.45
CA THR A 107 -2.20 -1.83 6.98
C THR A 107 -1.24 -2.78 6.28
N LYS A 108 -0.11 -3.14 6.90
CA LYS A 108 0.87 -4.11 6.39
C LYS A 108 0.30 -5.53 6.40
N ILE A 109 -0.41 -5.93 7.46
CA ILE A 109 -1.13 -7.21 7.51
C ILE A 109 -2.15 -7.28 6.37
N LEU A 110 -3.00 -6.25 6.22
CA LEU A 110 -3.97 -6.17 5.13
C LEU A 110 -3.31 -6.23 3.75
N ALA A 111 -2.23 -5.48 3.54
CA ALA A 111 -1.50 -5.45 2.28
C ALA A 111 -0.86 -6.82 1.96
N ASN A 112 -0.29 -7.51 2.94
CA ASN A 112 0.28 -8.84 2.77
C ASN A 112 -0.80 -9.86 2.36
N ARG A 113 -1.97 -9.83 3.03
CA ARG A 113 -3.09 -10.72 2.72
C ARG A 113 -3.68 -10.43 1.33
N LEU A 114 -3.94 -9.17 0.99
CA LEU A 114 -4.38 -8.75 -0.34
C LEU A 114 -3.36 -9.13 -1.42
N GLY A 115 -2.07 -8.98 -1.13
CA GLY A 115 -1.00 -9.37 -2.04
C GLY A 115 -1.06 -10.85 -2.44
N SER A 116 -1.49 -11.73 -1.54
CA SER A 116 -1.56 -13.17 -1.83
C SER A 116 -2.63 -13.53 -2.87
N ILE A 117 -3.69 -12.74 -2.98
CA ILE A 117 -4.80 -12.95 -3.93
C ILE A 117 -4.75 -12.00 -5.14
N LEU A 118 -3.82 -11.04 -5.14
CA LEU A 118 -3.79 -9.97 -6.13
C LEU A 118 -3.67 -10.51 -7.56
N HIS A 119 -2.92 -11.59 -7.78
CA HIS A 119 -2.76 -12.28 -9.08
C HIS A 119 -4.09 -12.77 -9.68
N LYS A 120 -5.13 -12.96 -8.85
CA LYS A 120 -6.47 -13.33 -9.30
C LYS A 120 -7.26 -12.10 -9.79
N LEU A 121 -6.94 -10.91 -9.27
CA LEU A 121 -7.73 -9.69 -9.44
C LEU A 121 -7.25 -8.79 -10.58
N ILE A 122 -5.95 -8.84 -10.91
CA ILE A 122 -5.34 -7.92 -11.87
C ILE A 122 -4.76 -8.65 -13.08
N SER A 123 -4.67 -7.92 -14.19
CA SER A 123 -4.10 -8.42 -15.44
C SER A 123 -2.60 -8.74 -15.28
N PRO A 124 -2.06 -9.77 -15.97
CA PRO A 124 -0.63 -10.06 -15.93
C PRO A 124 0.23 -8.90 -16.46
N GLU A 125 -0.31 -8.04 -17.32
CA GLU A 125 0.34 -6.83 -17.85
C GLU A 125 0.45 -5.70 -16.81
N GLN A 126 -0.34 -5.75 -15.72
CA GLN A 126 -0.12 -4.85 -14.60
C GLN A 126 1.17 -5.27 -13.90
N SER A 127 2.07 -4.33 -13.69
CA SER A 127 3.38 -4.56 -13.05
C SER A 127 3.63 -3.67 -11.84
N GLY A 128 2.96 -2.52 -11.77
CA GLY A 128 3.09 -1.57 -10.68
C GLY A 128 2.72 -2.20 -9.34
N PHE A 129 3.60 -2.04 -8.35
CA PHE A 129 3.41 -2.48 -6.96
C PHE A 129 3.21 -3.99 -6.78
N GLN A 130 3.71 -4.82 -7.70
CA GLN A 130 3.70 -6.27 -7.58
C GLN A 130 5.07 -6.83 -7.18
N ALA A 131 5.05 -7.85 -6.33
CA ALA A 131 6.26 -8.57 -5.96
C ALA A 131 6.85 -9.28 -7.19
N GLY A 132 8.16 -9.13 -7.39
CA GLY A 132 8.88 -9.76 -8.50
C GLY A 132 8.79 -9.03 -9.84
N LYS A 133 8.01 -7.96 -9.94
CA LYS A 133 7.85 -7.15 -11.16
C LYS A 133 8.51 -5.78 -11.00
N GLY A 134 9.47 -5.47 -11.87
CA GLY A 134 10.16 -4.19 -11.87
C GLY A 134 9.74 -3.27 -13.02
N VAL A 135 10.45 -2.14 -13.13
CA VAL A 135 10.20 -1.15 -14.19
C VAL A 135 10.56 -1.69 -15.59
N GLU A 136 11.51 -2.62 -15.63
CA GLU A 136 11.98 -3.31 -16.82
C GLU A 136 10.85 -4.05 -17.55
N GLU A 137 9.90 -4.65 -16.84
CA GLU A 137 8.76 -5.33 -17.46
C GLU A 137 7.87 -4.34 -18.23
N ASN A 138 7.65 -3.14 -17.68
CA ASN A 138 6.90 -2.09 -18.37
C ASN A 138 7.61 -1.60 -19.61
N ILE A 139 8.94 -1.48 -19.55
CA ILE A 139 9.74 -1.04 -20.68
C ILE A 139 9.62 -2.08 -21.80
N LEU A 140 9.81 -3.36 -21.48
CA LEU A 140 9.67 -4.46 -22.45
C LEU A 140 8.26 -4.53 -23.04
N LEU A 141 7.23 -4.48 -22.20
CA LEU A 141 5.84 -4.48 -22.67
C LEU A 141 5.55 -3.31 -23.60
N THR A 142 6.05 -2.11 -23.27
CA THR A 142 5.91 -0.92 -24.12
C THR A 142 6.63 -1.10 -25.46
N GLN A 143 7.83 -1.69 -25.45
CA GLN A 143 8.60 -1.98 -26.68
C GLN A 143 7.87 -2.97 -27.58
N GLU A 144 7.33 -4.05 -27.01
CA GLU A 144 6.52 -5.03 -27.75
C GLU A 144 5.25 -4.39 -28.35
N MET A 145 4.54 -3.55 -27.56
CA MET A 145 3.38 -2.80 -28.06
C MET A 145 3.73 -1.92 -29.27
N ILE A 146 4.85 -1.20 -29.22
CA ILE A 146 5.32 -0.37 -30.34
C ILE A 146 5.69 -1.24 -31.55
N HIS A 147 6.40 -2.35 -31.34
CA HIS A 147 6.76 -3.26 -32.42
C HIS A 147 5.55 -3.86 -33.12
N CYS A 148 4.51 -4.24 -32.36
CA CYS A 148 3.25 -4.73 -32.92
C CYS A 148 2.54 -3.69 -33.80
N LEU A 149 2.64 -2.40 -33.47
CA LEU A 149 2.10 -1.33 -34.30
C LEU A 149 2.83 -1.31 -35.66
N ASP A 150 4.16 -1.29 -35.66
CA ASP A 150 4.97 -1.19 -36.89
C ASP A 150 4.75 -2.36 -37.88
N ASN A 151 4.30 -3.52 -37.40
CA ASN A 151 4.07 -4.71 -38.22
C ASN A 151 2.70 -4.78 -38.92
N THR A 152 1.80 -3.82 -38.70
CA THR A 152 0.45 -3.86 -39.31
C THR A 152 0.39 -3.15 -40.67
N SER A 153 0.12 -3.93 -41.72
CA SER A 153 0.06 -3.45 -43.11
C SER A 153 -1.28 -2.74 -43.38
N GLY A 154 -1.31 -1.41 -43.35
CA GLY A 154 -2.33 -0.64 -44.08
C GLY A 154 -3.28 0.28 -43.30
N SER A 155 -3.11 0.46 -41.99
CA SER A 155 -3.85 1.48 -41.21
C SER A 155 -2.92 2.40 -40.41
N ALA A 156 -3.40 3.59 -40.07
CA ALA A 156 -2.68 4.49 -39.17
C ALA A 156 -2.63 3.89 -37.75
N ASN A 157 -1.43 3.87 -37.15
CA ASN A 157 -1.19 3.34 -35.82
C ASN A 157 -1.27 4.45 -34.76
N ILE A 158 -1.89 4.16 -33.62
CA ILE A 158 -2.05 5.11 -32.50
C ILE A 158 -1.69 4.41 -31.19
N ALA A 159 -0.83 5.04 -30.39
CA ALA A 159 -0.61 4.70 -29.00
C ALA A 159 -1.20 5.78 -28.10
N ILE A 160 -1.94 5.39 -27.05
CA ILE A 160 -2.57 6.31 -26.11
C ILE A 160 -1.90 6.14 -24.74
N LYS A 161 -1.34 7.22 -24.22
CA LYS A 161 -0.82 7.29 -22.85
C LYS A 161 -1.79 8.06 -21.97
N VAL A 162 -2.29 7.43 -20.92
CA VAL A 162 -3.19 8.02 -19.93
C VAL A 162 -2.49 8.11 -18.58
N ASP A 163 -2.68 9.23 -17.87
CA ASP A 163 -2.17 9.42 -16.52
C ASP A 163 -3.24 10.04 -15.61
N PHE A 164 -3.25 9.63 -14.34
CA PHE A 164 -4.21 10.10 -13.35
C PHE A 164 -3.60 11.18 -12.46
N ALA A 165 -4.09 12.41 -12.60
CA ALA A 165 -3.66 13.50 -11.73
C ALA A 165 -4.13 13.26 -10.29
N LYS A 166 -3.19 13.17 -9.34
CA LYS A 166 -3.45 13.00 -7.90
C LYS A 166 -4.36 11.80 -7.58
N ALA A 167 -4.04 10.62 -8.12
CA ALA A 167 -4.86 9.41 -8.00
C ALA A 167 -5.33 9.13 -6.56
N PHE A 168 -4.43 9.17 -5.57
CA PHE A 168 -4.79 8.91 -4.17
C PHE A 168 -5.69 9.98 -3.54
N ASP A 169 -5.60 11.24 -4.00
CA ASP A 169 -6.42 12.35 -3.46
C ASP A 169 -7.81 12.42 -4.12
N ARG A 170 -8.02 11.71 -5.24
CA ARG A 170 -9.21 11.83 -6.09
C ARG A 170 -10.09 10.58 -6.15
N ILE A 171 -9.71 9.48 -5.48
CA ILE A 171 -10.55 8.30 -5.40
C ILE A 171 -11.82 8.64 -4.58
N SER A 172 -12.98 8.28 -5.12
CA SER A 172 -14.26 8.46 -4.42
C SER A 172 -14.42 7.41 -3.33
N TRP A 173 -14.72 7.84 -2.10
CA TRP A 173 -15.05 6.93 -0.99
C TRP A 173 -16.32 6.12 -1.27
N GLN A 174 -17.33 6.74 -1.90
CA GLN A 174 -18.56 6.06 -2.31
C GLN A 174 -18.34 4.96 -3.35
N PHE A 175 -17.19 4.95 -4.03
CA PHE A 175 -16.83 3.88 -4.95
C PHE A 175 -16.14 2.71 -4.24
N LEU A 176 -15.49 2.96 -3.11
CA LEU A 176 -14.81 1.94 -2.31
C LEU A 176 -15.75 1.25 -1.30
N GLU A 177 -16.79 1.95 -0.85
CA GLU A 177 -17.88 1.44 0.00
C GLU A 177 -18.95 0.68 -0.80
#